data_AF-A0A837CL31-F1
#
_entry.id   AF-A0A837CL31-F1
#
_cell.length_a   1.000
_cell.length_b   1.000
_cell.length_c   1.000
_cell.angle_alpha   90.00
_cell.angle_beta   90.00
_cell.angle_gamma   90.00
#
_symmetry.space_group_name_H-M   'P 1'
#
loop_
_entity.id
_entity.type
_entity.pdbx_description
1 polymer ?
#
loop_
_entity_poly.entity_id
_entity_poly.type
_entity_poly.pdbx_seq_one_letter_code
_entity_poly.pdbx_strand_id
1 'polypeptide(L)'
;MVDSRLKLLTTVDGVLEALGGGSSAARIGGCSPQQISNGIARDRLPSKTFLIFTDELRSRGFRATPELWGIKSVSADLRRQGIKPVKRRV
;
A
#
# COMPACT_ATOMS: atom_id res chain seq x y z
N MET A 1 15.08 -12.40 2.71
CA MET A 1 14.19 -13.04 3.70
C MET A 1 12.75 -12.77 3.30
N VAL A 2 11.93 -13.81 3.15
CA VAL A 2 10.55 -13.69 2.66
C VAL A 2 9.65 -13.39 3.86
N ASP A 3 8.97 -12.24 3.79
CA ASP A 3 8.18 -11.58 4.84
C ASP A 3 6.83 -12.29 5.11
N SER A 4 6.87 -13.62 5.30
CA SER A 4 5.69 -14.50 5.35
C SER A 4 4.87 -14.44 6.64
N ARG A 5 5.16 -13.49 7.55
CA ARG A 5 4.42 -13.28 8.81
C ARG A 5 3.68 -11.94 8.88
N LEU A 6 3.83 -11.07 7.88
CA LEU A 6 3.17 -9.76 7.92
C LEU A 6 1.67 -9.91 7.72
N LYS A 7 0.88 -9.27 8.58
CA LYS A 7 -0.56 -9.22 8.43
C LYS A 7 -0.91 -8.31 7.25
N LEU A 8 -1.58 -8.89 6.25
CA LEU A 8 -2.00 -8.15 5.06
C LEU A 8 -3.22 -7.28 5.38
N LEU A 9 -3.09 -6.00 5.09
CA LEU A 9 -4.13 -4.99 5.19
C LEU A 9 -4.66 -4.71 3.78
N THR A 10 -5.96 -4.89 3.61
CA THR A 10 -6.66 -4.75 2.33
C THR A 10 -7.57 -3.51 2.30
N THR A 11 -7.60 -2.73 3.37
CA THR A 11 -8.43 -1.53 3.50
C THR A 11 -7.58 -0.32 3.91
N VAL A 12 -8.00 0.86 3.47
CA VAL A 12 -7.35 2.13 3.86
C VAL A 12 -7.43 2.31 5.38
N ASP A 13 -8.60 2.06 5.96
CA ASP A 13 -8.83 2.17 7.40
C ASP A 13 -7.89 1.27 8.21
N GLY A 14 -7.72 0.01 7.79
CA GLY A 14 -6.80 -0.92 8.45
C GLY A 14 -5.34 -0.46 8.37
N VAL A 15 -4.93 0.19 7.27
CA VAL A 15 -3.60 0.82 7.15
C VAL A 15 -3.45 1.97 8.12
N LEU A 16 -4.47 2.83 8.25
CA LEU A 16 -4.41 3.97 9.17
C LEU A 16 -4.41 3.51 10.63
N GLU A 17 -5.23 2.54 11.00
CA GLU A 17 -5.24 1.92 12.34
C GLU A 17 -3.87 1.33 12.67
N ALA A 18 -3.25 0.58 11.76
CA ALA A 18 -1.89 0.05 11.94
C ALA A 18 -0.83 1.15 12.10
N LEU A 19 -1.04 2.31 11.46
CA LEU A 19 -0.17 3.49 11.58
C LEU A 19 -0.45 4.33 12.85
N GLY A 20 -1.48 3.97 13.64
CA GLY A 20 -1.85 4.69 14.86
C GLY A 20 -2.81 5.86 14.60
N GLY A 21 -3.69 5.71 13.60
CA GLY A 21 -4.75 6.64 13.24
C GLY A 21 -4.39 7.62 12.13
N GLY A 22 -5.41 8.30 11.59
CA GLY A 22 -5.27 9.23 10.46
C GLY A 22 -4.31 10.40 10.71
N SER A 23 -4.25 10.93 11.93
CA SER A 23 -3.34 12.03 12.30
C SER A 23 -1.88 11.57 12.34
N SER A 24 -1.60 10.37 12.85
CA SER A 24 -0.26 9.77 12.85
C SER A 24 0.17 9.47 11.42
N ALA A 25 -0.72 8.91 10.61
CA ALA A 25 -0.47 8.64 9.20
C ALA A 25 -0.18 9.94 8.40
N ALA A 26 -0.89 11.03 8.68
CA ALA A 26 -0.63 12.33 8.06
C ALA A 26 0.78 12.85 8.41
N ARG A 27 1.19 12.73 9.68
CA ARG A 27 2.53 13.11 10.14
C ARG A 27 3.63 12.25 9.51
N ILE A 28 3.46 10.93 9.53
CA ILE A 28 4.41 9.97 8.96
C ILE A 28 4.54 10.20 7.46
N GLY A 29 3.41 10.34 6.76
CA GLY A 29 3.37 10.50 5.31
C GLY A 29 3.74 11.90 4.82
N GLY A 30 4.00 12.85 5.72
CA GLY A 30 4.23 14.26 5.37
C GLY A 30 3.07 14.86 4.55
N CYS A 31 1.84 14.45 4.85
CA CYS A 31 0.62 14.86 4.16
C CYS A 31 -0.26 15.69 5.08
N SER A 32 -1.13 16.51 4.51
CA SER A 32 -2.18 17.17 5.28
C SER A 32 -3.23 16.15 5.75
N PRO A 33 -3.80 16.29 6.96
CA PRO A 33 -4.89 15.44 7.44
C PRO A 33 -6.08 15.38 6.46
N GLN A 34 -6.35 16.48 5.75
CA GLN A 34 -7.38 16.53 4.72
C GLN A 34 -7.07 15.62 3.52
N GLN A 35 -5.81 15.42 3.15
CA GLN A 35 -5.44 14.47 2.09
C GLN A 35 -5.70 13.03 2.53
N ILE A 36 -5.47 12.72 3.82
CA ILE A 36 -5.80 11.41 4.39
C ILE A 36 -7.31 11.23 4.42
N SER A 37 -8.07 12.21 4.90
CA SER A 37 -9.55 12.16 4.92
C SER A 37 -10.15 12.00 3.52
N ASN A 38 -9.66 12.76 2.53
CA ASN A 38 -10.06 12.60 1.13
C ASN A 38 -9.67 11.23 0.56
N GLY A 39 -8.56 10.67 1.04
CA GLY A 39 -8.12 9.33 0.67
C GLY A 39 -9.01 8.23 1.24
N ILE A 40 -9.43 8.36 2.50
CA ILE A 40 -10.42 7.48 3.15
C ILE A 40 -11.74 7.53 2.38
N ALA A 41 -12.25 8.74 2.10
CA ALA A 41 -13.51 8.93 1.38
C ALA A 41 -13.51 8.36 -0.06
N ARG A 42 -12.32 8.11 -0.62
CA ARG A 42 -12.13 7.55 -1.96
C ARG A 42 -11.60 6.12 -1.94
N ASP A 43 -11.47 5.50 -0.76
CA ASP A 43 -10.81 4.22 -0.55
C ASP A 43 -9.44 4.11 -1.25
N ARG A 44 -8.71 5.23 -1.31
CA ARG A 44 -7.43 5.33 -2.00
C ARG A 44 -6.44 6.23 -1.27
N LEU A 45 -5.29 5.68 -0.94
CA LEU A 45 -4.18 6.41 -0.33
C LEU A 45 -3.40 7.24 -1.36
N PRO A 46 -2.82 8.39 -0.95
CA PRO A 46 -1.99 9.20 -1.83
C PRO A 46 -0.76 8.43 -2.31
N SER A 47 -0.53 8.32 -3.62
CA SER A 47 0.58 7.52 -4.17
C SER A 47 1.96 7.91 -3.64
N LYS A 48 2.15 9.18 -3.24
CA LYS A 48 3.39 9.68 -2.63
C LYS A 48 3.73 9.01 -1.28
N THR A 49 2.74 8.54 -0.52
CA THR A 49 2.97 7.90 0.78
C THR A 49 3.32 6.43 0.68
N PHE A 50 3.24 5.82 -0.51
CA PHE A 50 3.39 4.38 -0.67
C PHE A 50 4.66 3.83 -0.03
N LEU A 51 5.82 4.40 -0.35
CA LEU A 51 7.10 3.91 0.17
C LEU A 51 7.22 4.14 1.68
N ILE A 52 6.81 5.32 2.16
CA ILE A 52 6.89 5.70 3.58
C ILE A 52 5.99 4.79 4.42
N PHE A 53 4.74 4.58 3.99
CA PHE A 53 3.80 3.71 4.70
C PHE A 53 4.20 2.25 4.59
N THR A 54 4.76 1.81 3.46
CA THR A 54 5.23 0.42 3.33
C THR A 54 6.37 0.13 4.29
N ASP A 55 7.33 1.03 4.42
CA ASP A 55 8.44 0.90 5.37
C ASP A 55 7.92 0.87 6.81
N GLU A 56 7.01 1.78 7.16
CA GLU A 56 6.50 1.87 8.52
C GLU A 56 5.56 0.73 8.90
N LEU A 57 4.72 0.28 7.97
CA LEU A 57 3.91 -0.93 8.16
C LEU A 57 4.80 -2.14 8.36
N ARG A 58 5.90 -2.27 7.61
CA ARG A 58 6.84 -3.37 7.74
C ARG A 58 7.50 -3.39 9.11
N SER A 59 7.95 -2.24 9.60
CA SER A 59 8.48 -2.07 10.97
C SER A 59 7.49 -2.52 12.04
N ARG A 60 6.19 -2.37 11.77
CA ARG A 60 5.09 -2.76 12.68
C ARG A 60 4.56 -4.18 12.47
N GLY A 61 5.12 -4.95 11.52
CA GLY A 61 4.67 -6.31 11.25
C GLY A 61 3.44 -6.41 10.33
N PHE A 62 3.11 -5.34 9.62
CA PHE A 62 2.00 -5.27 8.68
C PHE A 62 2.49 -5.10 7.23
N ARG A 63 1.61 -5.44 6.28
CA ARG A 63 1.82 -5.18 4.86
C ARG A 63 0.53 -4.68 4.25
N ALA A 64 0.61 -3.80 3.27
CA ALA A 64 -0.55 -3.34 2.52
C ALA A 64 -0.42 -3.67 1.03
N THR A 65 -1.55 -3.84 0.36
CA THR A 65 -1.55 -4.07 -1.09
C THR A 65 -1.30 -2.75 -1.83
N PRO A 66 -0.45 -2.73 -2.87
CA PRO A 66 -0.19 -1.53 -3.67
C PRO A 66 -1.46 -1.00 -4.39
N GLU A 67 -2.49 -1.84 -4.51
CA GLU A 67 -3.79 -1.48 -5.07
C GLU A 67 -4.50 -0.38 -4.25
N LEU A 68 -4.25 -0.30 -2.94
CA LEU A 68 -4.75 0.79 -2.08
C LEU A 68 -4.20 2.17 -2.47
N TRP A 69 -3.07 2.21 -3.18
CA TRP A 69 -2.49 3.44 -3.74
C TRP A 69 -2.83 3.65 -5.21
N GLY A 70 -3.73 2.80 -5.76
CA GLY A 70 -4.06 2.77 -7.18
C GLY A 70 -2.97 2.15 -8.07
N ILE A 71 -1.95 1.53 -7.48
CA ILE A 71 -0.85 0.90 -8.22
C ILE A 71 -1.29 -0.51 -8.62
N LYS A 72 -1.57 -0.71 -9.90
CA LYS A 72 -1.92 -2.03 -10.44
C LYS A 72 -0.67 -2.90 -10.53
N SER A 73 -0.76 -4.12 -10.02
CA SER A 73 0.30 -5.11 -10.21
C SER A 73 0.43 -5.50 -11.69
N VAL A 74 1.63 -5.38 -12.24
CA VAL A 74 1.96 -5.73 -13.64
C VAL A 74 1.57 -7.17 -13.96
N SER A 75 1.63 -8.10 -13.00
CA SER A 75 1.23 -9.50 -13.22
C SER A 75 -0.25 -9.67 -13.57
N ALA A 76 -1.13 -8.81 -13.06
CA ALA A 76 -2.55 -8.82 -13.42
C ALA A 76 -2.80 -8.16 -14.79
N ASP A 77 -1.99 -7.17 -15.13
CA ASP A 77 -2.15 -6.40 -16.35
C ASP A 77 -1.57 -7.12 -17.58
N LEU A 78 -0.39 -7.72 -17.46
CA LEU A 78 0.22 -8.55 -18.52
C LEU A 78 -0.66 -9.76 -18.87
N ARG A 79 -1.34 -10.36 -17.88
CA ARG A 79 -2.34 -11.42 -18.12
C ARG A 79 -3.53 -10.93 -18.94
N ARG A 80 -4.04 -9.73 -18.66
CA ARG A 80 -5.10 -9.09 -19.48
C ARG A 80 -4.61 -8.74 -20.88
N GLN A 81 -3.35 -8.36 -21.03
CA GLN A 81 -2.73 -8.04 -22.32
C GLN A 81 -2.23 -9.28 -23.10
N GLY A 82 -2.42 -10.50 -22.58
CA GLY A 82 -1.98 -11.73 -23.23
C GLY A 82 -0.46 -11.95 -23.26
N ILE A 83 0.30 -11.13 -22.54
CA ILE A 83 1.76 -11.17 -22.52
C ILE A 83 2.19 -12.19 -21.46
N LYS A 84 2.76 -13.33 -21.90
CA LYS A 84 3.29 -14.35 -21.00
C LYS A 84 4.59 -13.83 -20.35
N PRO A 85 4.74 -13.90 -19.01
CA PRO A 85 5.97 -13.47 -18.36
C PRO A 85 7.13 -14.33 -18.88
N VAL A 86 8.18 -13.68 -19.36
CA VAL A 86 9.36 -14.38 -19.87
C VAL A 86 10.02 -15.11 -18.70
N LYS A 87 10.11 -16.44 -18.78
CA LYS A 87 10.88 -17.22 -17.81
C LYS A 87 12.35 -16.84 -18.02
N ARG A 88 12.93 -16.03 -17.13
CA ARG A 88 14.38 -15.88 -17.06
C ARG A 88 14.95 -17.28 -16.77
N ARG A 89 15.63 -17.88 -17.75
CA ARG A 89 16.52 -19.02 -17.51
C ARG A 89 17.71 -18.49 -16.70
N VAL A 90 17.90 -19.07 -15.52
CA VAL A 90 19.19 -19.08 -14.82
C VAL A 90 19.97 -20.26 -15.37
#